data_AF-A0A1X0QLN0-F1
#
_entry.id   AF-A0A1X0QLN0-F1
#
_cell.length_a   1.000
_cell.length_b   1.000
_cell.length_c   1.000
_cell.angle_alpha   90.00
_cell.angle_beta   90.00
_cell.angle_gamma   90.00
#
_symmetry.space_group_name_H-M   'P 1'
#
loop_
_entity.id
_entity.type
_entity.pdbx_description
1 polymer ?
#
loop_
_entity_poly.entity_id
_entity_poly.type
_entity_poly.pdbx_seq_one_letter_code
_entity_poly.pdbx_strand_id
1 'polypeptide(L)' 'DGKSTQVISNVLDTKYREDLERLKKIRAHRGLRHFWGVRVRGQHTKTTGRRGRTVGVSKKK' A
#
# COMPACT_ATOMS: atom_id res chain seq x y z
N ASP A 1 0.66 2.84 -20.95
CA ASP A 1 0.85 3.93 -21.92
C ASP A 1 2.26 4.47 -22.06
N GLY A 2 3.16 4.31 -21.07
CA GLY A 2 4.56 4.71 -21.22
C GLY A 2 4.81 6.21 -21.43
N LYS A 3 3.75 7.03 -21.37
CA LYS A 3 3.77 8.48 -21.57
C LYS A 3 3.88 9.23 -20.25
N SER A 4 4.62 10.33 -20.26
CA SER A 4 4.70 11.27 -19.15
C SER A 4 3.43 12.11 -19.09
N THR A 5 2.78 12.17 -17.93
CA THR A 5 1.54 12.93 -17.70
C THR A 5 1.58 13.63 -16.35
N GLN A 6 1.20 14.91 -16.31
CA GLN A 6 0.95 15.66 -15.07
C GLN A 6 -0.47 15.33 -14.61
N VAL A 7 -0.63 14.75 -13.43
CA VAL A 7 -1.93 14.35 -12.89
C VAL A 7 -2.33 15.31 -11.76
N ILE A 8 -3.57 15.80 -11.77
CA ILE A 8 -4.07 16.86 -10.87
C ILE A 8 -5.38 16.42 -10.19
N SER A 9 -5.58 16.88 -8.94
CA SER A 9 -6.81 16.72 -8.15
C SER A 9 -7.29 15.26 -8.04
N ASN A 10 -8.54 14.98 -8.40
CA ASN A 10 -9.19 13.69 -8.19
C ASN A 10 -8.57 12.57 -9.04
N VAL A 11 -8.00 12.91 -10.20
CA VAL A 11 -7.37 11.92 -11.10
C VAL A 11 -6.13 11.31 -10.44
N LEU A 12 -5.46 12.07 -9.56
CA LEU A 12 -4.30 11.60 -8.82
C LEU A 12 -4.68 10.46 -7.86
N ASP A 13 -5.76 10.65 -7.12
CA ASP A 13 -6.26 9.71 -6.13
C ASP A 13 -6.74 8.41 -6.80
N THR A 14 -7.46 8.51 -7.92
CA THR A 14 -7.85 7.35 -8.74
C THR A 14 -6.63 6.56 -9.22
N LYS A 15 -5.63 7.24 -9.79
CA LYS A 15 -4.40 6.60 -10.27
C LYS A 15 -3.64 5.90 -9.14
N TYR A 16 -3.57 6.51 -7.96
CA TYR A 16 -2.96 5.88 -6.78
C TYR A 16 -3.69 4.62 -6.33
N ARG A 17 -5.03 4.61 -6.35
CA ARG A 17 -5.82 3.42 -6.01
C ARG A 17 -5.58 2.28 -7.00
N GLU A 18 -5.65 2.58 -8.29
CA GLU A 18 -5.45 1.60 -9.37
C GLU A 18 -4.06 0.93 -9.27
N ASP A 19 -3.01 1.71 -9.00
CA ASP A 19 -1.65 1.18 -8.84
C ASP A 19 -1.52 0.27 -7.61
N LEU A 20 -2.14 0.64 -6.48
CA LEU A 20 -2.12 -0.19 -5.27
C LEU A 20 -2.91 -1.50 -5.46
N GLU A 21 -4.06 -1.45 -6.15
CA GLU A 21 -4.87 -2.63 -6.45
C GLU A 21 -4.18 -3.56 -7.43
N ARG A 22 -3.50 -3.02 -8.45
CA ARG A 22 -2.66 -3.82 -9.36
C ARG A 22 -1.57 -4.55 -8.60
N LEU A 23 -0.84 -3.87 -7.70
CA LEU A 23 0.22 -4.48 -6.88
C LEU A 23 -0.32 -5.54 -5.91
N LYS A 24 -1.52 -5.31 -5.35
CA LYS A 24 -2.21 -6.27 -4.48
C LYS A 24 -2.60 -7.53 -5.27
N LYS A 25 -3.15 -7.38 -6.48
CA LYS A 25 -3.62 -8.49 -7.33
C LYS A 25 -2.49 -9.43 -7.73
N ILE A 26 -1.32 -8.91 -8.08
CA ILE A 26 -0.13 -9.70 -8.40
C ILE A 26 0.60 -10.25 -7.15
N ARG A 27 0.11 -9.96 -5.94
CA ARG A 27 0.70 -10.33 -4.65
C ARG A 27 2.14 -9.85 -4.45
N ALA A 28 2.49 -8.69 -5.03
CA ALA A 28 3.79 -8.08 -4.78
C ALA A 28 3.92 -7.67 -3.30
N HIS A 29 5.09 -7.86 -2.69
CA HIS A 29 5.30 -7.58 -1.26
C HIS A 29 4.93 -6.13 -0.88
N ARG A 30 5.25 -5.14 -1.72
CA ARG A 30 4.83 -3.74 -1.53
C ARG A 30 3.31 -3.61 -1.48
N GLY A 31 2.59 -4.24 -2.40
CA GLY A 31 1.12 -4.21 -2.46
C GLY A 31 0.47 -4.90 -1.25
N LEU A 32 0.99 -6.07 -0.84
CA LEU A 32 0.53 -6.77 0.35
C LEU A 32 0.76 -5.95 1.63
N ARG A 33 1.91 -5.29 1.75
CA ARG A 33 2.19 -4.41 2.88
C ARG A 33 1.25 -3.20 2.94
N HIS A 34 0.94 -2.59 1.81
CA HIS A 34 -0.08 -1.54 1.73
C HIS A 34 -1.46 -2.07 2.13
N PHE A 35 -1.82 -3.26 1.68
CA PHE A 35 -3.10 -3.89 2.04
C PHE A 35 -3.21 -4.20 3.55
N TRP A 36 -2.12 -4.65 4.19
CA TRP A 36 -2.08 -4.90 5.64
C TRP A 36 -1.89 -3.62 6.48
N GLY A 37 -1.66 -2.46 5.85
CA GLY A 37 -1.42 -1.20 6.56
C GLY A 37 -0.07 -1.12 7.28
N VAL A 38 0.91 -1.94 6.88
CA VAL A 38 2.28 -1.90 7.45
C VAL A 38 3.21 -1.04 6.59
N ARG A 39 4.29 -0.55 7.20
CA ARG A 39 5.28 0.32 6.53
C ARG A 39 5.93 -0.39 5.34
N VAL A 40 6.06 0.28 4.19
CA VAL A 40 6.46 -0.35 2.92
C VAL A 40 7.94 -0.25 2.55
N ARG A 41 8.70 0.67 3.18
CA ARG A 41 10.12 0.97 2.83
C ARG A 41 11.15 0.06 3.54
N GLY A 42 10.81 -1.21 3.78
CA GLY A 42 11.74 -2.17 4.41
C GLY A 42 11.90 -2.06 5.93
N GLN A 43 11.12 -1.20 6.59
CA GLN A 43 11.11 -1.10 8.05
C GLN A 43 10.63 -2.39 8.71
N HIS A 44 11.25 -2.77 9.83
CA HIS A 44 10.82 -3.89 10.66
C HIS A 44 9.42 -3.65 11.22
N THR A 45 8.57 -4.67 11.18
CA THR A 45 7.14 -4.59 11.55
C THR A 45 6.87 -4.78 13.05
N LYS A 46 7.90 -5.12 13.85
CA LYS A 46 7.75 -5.40 15.29
C LYS A 46 7.51 -4.14 16.12
N THR A 47 8.31 -3.09 15.89
CA THR A 47 8.35 -1.89 16.76
C THR A 47 7.83 -0.63 16.07
N THR A 48 7.65 -0.65 14.74
CA THR A 48 7.21 0.53 13.98
C THR A 48 5.69 0.62 13.89
N GLY A 49 5.16 1.84 13.78
CA GLY A 49 3.72 2.06 13.59
C GLY A 49 2.87 1.92 14.85
N ARG A 50 3.46 2.00 16.06
CA ARG A 50 2.72 1.87 17.34
C ARG A 50 1.92 3.10 17.76
N ARG A 51 2.14 4.25 17.11
CA ARG A 51 1.33 5.46 17.29
C ARG A 51 0.45 5.62 16.04
N GLY A 52 -0.85 5.31 16.17
CA GLY A 52 -1.81 5.33 15.08
C GLY A 52 -2.79 4.15 15.12
N ARG A 53 -3.34 3.81 13.95
CA ARG A 53 -4.31 2.71 13.75
C ARG A 53 -3.67 1.38 14.19
N THR A 54 -4.37 0.61 15.03
CA THR A 54 -3.89 -0.68 15.55
C THR A 54 -3.44 -1.58 14.39
N VAL A 55 -2.19 -2.08 14.45
CA VAL A 55 -1.67 -3.03 13.48
C VAL A 55 -2.49 -4.32 13.55
N GLY A 56 -3.28 -4.57 12.50
CA GLY A 56 -4.20 -5.71 12.43
C GLY A 56 -3.43 -7.03 12.44
N VAL A 57 -3.85 -7.95 13.31
CA VAL A 57 -3.28 -9.30 13.40
C VAL A 57 -4.06 -10.21 12.47
N SER A 58 -3.46 -10.70 11.39
CA SER A 58 -4.07 -11.76 10.59
C SER A 58 -3.77 -13.12 11.24
N LYS A 59 -4.70 -13.66 12.02
CA LYS A 59 -4.65 -15.07 12.42
C LYS A 59 -5.13 -15.92 11.23
N LYS A 60 -4.35 -16.95 10.89
CA LYS A 60 -4.86 -18.05 10.06
C LYS A 60 -5.87 -18.81 10.94
N LYS A 61 -7.06 -19.08 10.41
CA LYS A 61 -8.00 -19.99 11.04
C LYS A 61 -7.48 -21.42 10.90
#